data_AF-A0A259D4J4-F1
#
_entry.id   AF-A0A259D4J4-F1
#
_cell.length_a   1.000
_cell.length_b   1.000
_cell.length_c   1.000
_cell.angle_alpha   90.00
_cell.angle_beta   90.00
_cell.angle_gamma   90.00
#
_symmetry.space_group_name_H-M   'P 1'
#
loop_
_entity.id
_entity.type
_entity.pdbx_description
1 polymer ?
#
loop_
_entity_poly.entity_id
_entity_poly.type
_entity_poly.pdbx_seq_one_letter_code
_entity_poly.pdbx_strand_id
1 'polypeptide(L)'
;MLQRRVCLTLSIAPKIALSRPFARLSGACLRYLPKNLGSVITARISVITAAKISPPSGSGHGRKRAEGKGASHTGTEHHWAMTVSSVALAFMVPTWLYIFGHAIGGTRAEVMATFARPFPALLTALVLVVSMRHFAKGSTMMLQDYAKGTALKSGIVLVTSLAAVIAAVGLYALIRIAL
;
A
#
# COMPACT_ATOMS: atom_id res chain seq x y z
N MET A 1 -7.28 57.41 41.77
CA MET A 1 -6.82 56.31 40.91
C MET A 1 -6.28 56.88 39.61
N LEU A 2 -4.97 56.80 39.42
CA LEU A 2 -4.13 57.44 38.39
C LEU A 2 -4.54 57.03 36.95
N GLN A 3 -4.83 58.01 36.07
CA GLN A 3 -4.00 58.47 34.94
C GLN A 3 -3.85 57.46 33.78
N ARG A 4 -4.60 57.58 32.67
CA ARG A 4 -4.39 58.47 31.49
C ARG A 4 -3.38 57.93 30.43
N ARG A 5 -3.69 58.26 29.15
CA ARG A 5 -2.87 58.32 27.91
C ARG A 5 -2.87 57.03 27.07
N VAL A 6 -3.44 56.94 25.86
CA VAL A 6 -3.27 57.74 24.62
C VAL A 6 -1.81 57.89 24.20
N CYS A 7 -1.38 57.08 23.23
CA CYS A 7 -0.31 57.26 22.21
C CYS A 7 -0.03 55.85 21.66
N LEU A 8 -0.40 55.43 20.44
CA LEU A 8 -0.13 56.04 19.15
C LEU A 8 1.35 56.37 18.94
N THR A 9 2.13 55.33 18.70
CA THR A 9 3.27 55.32 17.76
C THR A 9 3.32 53.90 17.20
N LEU A 10 2.99 53.73 15.92
CA LEU A 10 4.00 53.63 14.87
C LEU A 10 5.00 52.50 15.15
N SER A 11 5.08 51.57 14.21
CA SER A 11 6.31 51.38 13.44
C SER A 11 6.63 49.89 13.19
N ILE A 12 6.33 49.46 11.96
CA ILE A 12 7.27 48.72 11.11
C ILE A 12 7.71 47.33 11.61
N ALA A 13 7.13 46.28 11.04
CA ALA A 13 7.91 45.17 10.46
C ALA A 13 7.14 44.52 9.31
N PRO A 14 7.81 44.14 8.21
CA PRO A 14 7.27 44.35 6.86
C PRO A 14 6.55 43.14 6.27
N LYS A 15 5.66 43.47 5.33
CA LYS A 15 5.27 42.60 4.20
C LYS A 15 6.54 42.07 3.51
N ILE A 16 6.86 40.81 3.72
CA ILE A 16 7.64 40.02 2.75
C ILE A 16 6.65 39.13 2.03
N ALA A 17 6.10 39.70 0.96
CA ALA A 17 5.64 38.94 -0.17
C ALA A 17 6.89 38.31 -0.81
N LEU A 18 7.10 37.01 -0.61
CA LEU A 18 7.91 36.24 -1.53
C LEU A 18 7.14 34.99 -1.94
N SER A 19 6.45 35.17 -3.07
CA SER A 19 6.23 34.20 -4.13
C SER A 19 5.59 32.87 -3.74
N ARG A 20 4.32 32.75 -4.10
CA ARG A 20 3.59 31.51 -4.34
C ARG A 20 3.80 31.04 -5.81
N PRO A 21 4.85 30.28 -6.18
CA PRO A 21 4.84 29.59 -7.48
C PRO A 21 4.65 28.07 -7.35
N PHE A 22 4.87 27.45 -6.18
CA PHE A 22 4.92 25.98 -6.10
C PHE A 22 3.53 25.31 -5.93
N ALA A 23 2.56 26.02 -5.33
CA ALA A 23 1.26 25.44 -5.02
C ALA A 23 0.31 25.29 -6.23
N ARG A 24 0.64 25.88 -7.40
CA ARG A 24 -0.23 25.84 -8.60
C ARG A 24 0.26 24.92 -9.70
N LEU A 25 1.49 24.42 -9.63
CA LEU A 25 2.08 23.54 -10.66
C LEU A 25 1.92 22.04 -10.35
N SER A 26 1.75 21.64 -9.08
CA SER A 26 1.53 20.23 -8.73
C SER A 26 0.14 19.70 -9.11
N GLY A 27 -0.88 20.57 -9.16
CA GLY A 27 -2.26 20.17 -9.46
C GLY A 27 -2.59 19.94 -10.94
N ALA A 28 -1.73 20.38 -11.86
CA ALA A 28 -1.94 20.23 -13.30
C ALA A 28 -1.36 18.91 -13.85
N CYS A 29 -0.22 18.46 -13.32
CA CYS A 29 0.49 17.29 -13.86
C CYS A 29 -0.16 15.94 -13.46
N LEU A 30 -0.82 15.88 -12.29
CA LEU A 30 -1.53 14.68 -11.82
C LEU A 30 -2.86 14.40 -12.54
N ARG A 31 -3.28 15.28 -13.47
CA ARG A 31 -4.52 15.13 -14.23
C ARG A 31 -4.35 14.35 -15.55
N TYR A 32 -3.11 14.06 -15.95
CA TYR A 32 -2.79 13.31 -17.17
C TYR A 32 -2.33 11.86 -16.93
N LEU A 33 -2.38 11.35 -15.70
CA LEU A 33 -2.11 9.92 -15.46
C LEU A 33 -3.41 9.12 -15.70
N PRO A 34 -3.47 8.22 -16.69
CA PRO A 34 -4.67 7.44 -16.98
C PRO A 34 -5.00 6.52 -15.80
N LYS A 35 -6.03 6.89 -15.03
CA LYS A 35 -6.54 6.15 -13.86
C LYS A 35 -7.09 4.74 -14.19
N ASN A 36 -7.14 4.39 -15.48
CA ASN A 36 -7.77 3.17 -15.97
C ASN A 36 -6.78 2.06 -16.35
N LEU A 37 -5.45 2.29 -16.35
CA LEU A 37 -4.53 1.27 -16.88
C LEU A 37 -4.20 0.15 -15.87
N GLY A 38 -4.14 0.45 -14.56
CA GLY A 38 -3.98 -0.57 -13.50
C GLY A 38 -5.31 -1.21 -13.04
N SER A 39 -6.43 -0.53 -13.30
CA SER A 39 -7.74 -0.94 -12.79
C SER A 39 -8.39 -2.03 -13.65
N VAL A 40 -8.20 -2.01 -14.98
CA VAL A 40 -8.86 -2.97 -15.88
C VAL A 40 -8.31 -4.40 -15.72
N ILE A 41 -7.00 -4.55 -15.46
CA ILE A 41 -6.38 -5.87 -15.22
C ILE A 41 -6.73 -6.41 -13.83
N THR A 42 -6.77 -5.55 -12.80
CA THR A 42 -7.09 -5.96 -11.43
C THR A 42 -8.59 -6.22 -11.22
N ALA A 43 -9.45 -5.43 -11.87
CA ALA A 43 -10.90 -5.54 -11.71
C ALA A 43 -11.48 -6.82 -12.33
N ARG A 44 -10.98 -7.26 -13.50
CA ARG A 44 -11.50 -8.49 -14.14
C ARG A 44 -11.09 -9.76 -13.43
N ILE A 45 -9.91 -9.81 -12.80
CA ILE A 45 -9.50 -10.94 -11.96
C ILE A 45 -10.30 -10.96 -10.64
N SER A 46 -10.63 -9.80 -10.07
CA SER A 46 -11.34 -9.71 -8.79
C SER A 46 -12.83 -10.04 -8.86
N VAL A 47 -13.51 -9.75 -9.99
CA VAL A 47 -14.94 -10.08 -10.17
C VAL A 47 -15.17 -11.58 -10.35
N ILE A 48 -14.23 -12.29 -11.00
CA ILE A 48 -14.35 -13.75 -11.24
C ILE A 48 -14.20 -14.55 -9.92
N THR A 49 -13.41 -14.06 -8.96
CA THR A 49 -13.22 -14.71 -7.66
C THR A 49 -14.34 -14.41 -6.66
N ALA A 50 -14.94 -13.21 -6.71
CA ALA A 50 -15.97 -12.81 -5.75
C ALA A 50 -17.33 -13.51 -5.95
N ALA A 51 -17.65 -13.97 -7.17
CA ALA A 51 -18.94 -14.60 -7.48
C ALA A 51 -19.01 -16.11 -7.16
N LYS A 52 -17.88 -16.79 -6.90
CA LYS A 52 -17.83 -18.27 -6.77
C LYS A 52 -17.78 -18.83 -5.35
N ILE A 53 -17.76 -18.00 -4.31
CA ILE A 53 -17.64 -18.45 -2.92
C ILE A 53 -18.88 -18.06 -2.10
N SER A 54 -20.07 -18.49 -2.55
CA SER A 54 -21.22 -18.59 -1.67
C SER A 54 -21.13 -19.93 -0.92
N PRO A 55 -20.99 -19.95 0.42
CA PRO A 55 -20.91 -21.19 1.17
C PRO A 55 -22.27 -21.92 1.15
N PRO A 56 -22.30 -23.27 1.12
CA PRO A 56 -23.53 -24.04 1.10
C PRO A 56 -24.35 -23.85 2.40
N SER A 57 -25.67 -23.73 2.22
CA SER A 57 -26.68 -23.67 3.26
C SER A 57 -26.78 -25.01 4.00
N GLY A 58 -26.47 -25.02 5.31
CA GLY A 58 -26.55 -26.20 6.16
C GLY A 58 -26.66 -25.84 7.64
N SER A 59 -27.71 -26.34 8.28
CA SER A 59 -28.30 -25.98 9.57
C SER A 59 -27.52 -26.38 10.83
N GLY A 60 -27.51 -25.53 11.85
CA GLY A 60 -27.16 -25.94 13.22
C GLY A 60 -26.96 -24.77 14.18
N HIS A 61 -27.99 -24.51 15.00
CA HIS A 61 -28.04 -23.59 16.15
C HIS A 61 -28.12 -22.08 15.82
N GLY A 62 -29.16 -21.44 16.34
CA GLY A 62 -29.60 -20.08 16.04
C GLY A 62 -28.63 -18.96 16.44
N ARG A 63 -27.50 -18.86 15.74
CA ARG A 63 -26.81 -17.59 15.57
C ARG A 63 -27.58 -16.83 14.51
N LYS A 64 -28.18 -15.69 14.86
CA LYS A 64 -28.57 -14.68 13.87
C LYS A 64 -27.31 -14.28 13.10
N ARG A 65 -27.02 -14.98 12.01
CA ARG A 65 -26.01 -14.57 11.04
C ARG A 65 -26.54 -13.30 10.40
N ALA A 66 -25.79 -12.22 10.52
CA ALA A 66 -26.07 -11.03 9.72
C ALA A 66 -25.77 -11.41 8.26
N GLU A 67 -26.80 -11.80 7.53
CA GLU A 67 -26.75 -12.06 6.10
C GLU A 67 -26.80 -10.71 5.37
N GLY A 68 -25.66 -10.05 5.24
CA GLY A 68 -25.57 -8.78 4.54
C GLY A 68 -24.31 -7.99 4.84
N LYS A 69 -23.97 -7.06 3.95
CA LYS A 69 -23.01 -5.99 4.25
C LYS A 69 -23.70 -5.12 5.32
N GLY A 70 -23.11 -4.99 6.51
CA GLY A 70 -23.69 -4.22 7.63
C GLY A 70 -24.01 -2.76 7.26
N ALA A 71 -24.56 -1.98 8.19
CA ALA A 71 -25.15 -0.65 7.95
C ALA A 71 -24.32 0.36 7.11
N SER A 72 -23.01 0.18 6.98
CA SER A 72 -22.12 1.04 6.17
C SER A 72 -21.84 0.52 4.74
N HIS A 73 -22.25 -0.70 4.40
CA HIS A 73 -22.05 -1.41 3.12
C HIS A 73 -20.62 -1.46 2.54
N THR A 74 -19.61 -0.90 3.22
CA THR A 74 -18.28 -0.58 2.64
C THR A 74 -17.10 -1.06 3.48
N GLY A 75 -17.31 -1.41 4.75
CA GLY A 75 -16.23 -1.89 5.63
C GLY A 75 -15.69 -3.28 5.28
N THR A 76 -16.55 -4.15 4.73
CA THR A 76 -16.20 -5.56 4.49
C THR A 76 -15.20 -5.75 3.36
N GLU A 77 -15.24 -4.92 2.31
CA GLU A 77 -14.36 -5.07 1.14
C GLU A 77 -12.89 -4.82 1.48
N HIS A 78 -12.59 -3.82 2.31
CA HIS A 78 -11.22 -3.52 2.72
C HIS A 78 -10.63 -4.64 3.60
N HIS A 79 -11.42 -5.11 4.56
CA HIS A 79 -11.02 -6.22 5.43
C HIS A 79 -10.84 -7.51 4.63
N TRP A 80 -11.77 -7.83 3.74
CA TRP A 80 -11.68 -8.98 2.84
C TRP A 80 -10.41 -8.93 1.98
N ALA A 81 -10.10 -7.77 1.37
CA ALA A 81 -8.90 -7.60 0.57
C ALA A 81 -7.60 -7.72 1.39
N MET A 82 -7.62 -7.42 2.70
CA MET A 82 -6.52 -7.71 3.61
C MET A 82 -6.40 -9.22 3.85
N THR A 83 -7.49 -9.89 4.22
CA THR A 83 -7.52 -11.34 4.48
C THR A 83 -7.05 -12.16 3.28
N VAL A 84 -7.56 -11.87 2.07
CA VAL A 84 -7.16 -12.58 0.85
C VAL A 84 -5.66 -12.43 0.59
N SER A 85 -5.10 -11.21 0.77
CA SER A 85 -3.66 -11.01 0.61
C SER A 85 -2.82 -11.68 1.70
N SER A 86 -3.32 -11.77 2.94
CA SER A 86 -2.65 -12.52 4.02
C SER A 86 -2.60 -14.01 3.71
N VAL A 87 -3.71 -14.59 3.27
CA VAL A 87 -3.77 -16.02 2.91
C VAL A 87 -2.85 -16.31 1.73
N ALA A 88 -2.85 -15.45 0.70
CA ALA A 88 -1.92 -15.60 -0.42
C ALA A 88 -0.45 -15.58 0.04
N LEU A 89 -0.06 -14.63 0.90
CA LEU A 89 1.29 -14.55 1.44
C LEU A 89 1.64 -15.73 2.35
N ALA A 90 0.68 -16.23 3.13
CA ALA A 90 0.88 -17.37 4.02
C ALA A 90 1.32 -18.64 3.28
N PHE A 91 0.89 -18.84 2.04
CA PHE A 91 1.37 -19.93 1.19
C PHE A 91 2.59 -19.55 0.36
N MET A 92 2.59 -18.34 -0.20
CA MET A 92 3.62 -17.91 -1.14
C MET A 92 4.99 -17.71 -0.46
N VAL A 93 5.02 -17.19 0.77
CA VAL A 93 6.27 -16.92 1.51
C VAL A 93 6.99 -18.22 1.88
N PRO A 94 6.36 -19.25 2.46
CA PRO A 94 7.05 -20.52 2.73
C PRO A 94 7.61 -21.19 1.47
N THR A 95 6.86 -21.20 0.36
CA THR A 95 7.35 -21.73 -0.92
C THR A 95 8.56 -20.94 -1.43
N TRP A 96 8.52 -19.61 -1.32
CA TRP A 96 9.65 -18.77 -1.69
C TRP A 96 10.86 -18.97 -0.78
N LEU A 97 10.66 -19.09 0.54
CA LEU A 97 11.72 -19.37 1.51
C LEU A 97 12.37 -20.73 1.27
N TYR A 98 11.62 -21.74 0.84
CA TYR A 98 12.19 -23.02 0.43
C TYR A 98 13.17 -22.84 -0.74
N ILE A 99 12.76 -22.15 -1.81
CA ILE A 99 13.62 -21.93 -3.00
C ILE A 99 14.82 -21.03 -2.67
N PHE A 100 14.56 -19.90 -2.01
CA PHE A 100 15.59 -18.96 -1.59
C PHE A 100 16.59 -19.62 -0.63
N GLY A 101 16.09 -20.41 0.34
CA GLY A 101 16.91 -21.12 1.31
C GLY A 101 17.87 -22.13 0.67
N HIS A 102 17.48 -22.80 -0.42
CA HIS A 102 18.39 -23.69 -1.17
C HIS A 102 19.46 -22.93 -1.95
N ALA A 103 19.23 -21.64 -2.26
CA ALA A 103 20.22 -20.80 -2.90
C ALA A 103 21.20 -20.17 -1.89
N ILE A 104 20.85 -20.12 -0.59
CA ILE A 104 21.75 -19.62 0.46
C ILE A 104 22.92 -20.60 0.62
N GLY A 105 24.15 -20.07 0.62
CA GLY A 105 25.38 -20.86 0.72
C GLY A 105 25.99 -21.24 -0.63
N GLY A 106 25.28 -21.00 -1.73
CA GLY A 106 25.83 -21.12 -3.07
C GLY A 106 26.73 -19.95 -3.46
N THR A 107 27.54 -20.16 -4.49
CA THR A 107 28.32 -19.12 -5.18
C THR A 107 27.40 -18.11 -5.88
N ARG A 108 27.93 -16.92 -6.20
CA ARG A 108 27.18 -15.89 -6.95
C ARG A 108 26.60 -16.45 -8.27
N ALA A 109 27.32 -17.35 -8.94
CA ALA A 109 26.87 -17.95 -10.19
C ALA A 109 25.65 -18.87 -9.98
N GLU A 110 25.63 -19.68 -8.93
CA GLU A 110 24.53 -20.60 -8.60
C GLU A 110 23.26 -19.85 -8.19
N VAL A 111 23.40 -18.76 -7.43
CA VAL A 111 22.29 -17.88 -7.06
C VAL A 111 21.69 -17.24 -8.32
N MET A 112 22.54 -16.69 -9.19
CA MET A 112 22.09 -16.09 -10.46
C MET A 112 21.38 -17.13 -11.34
N ALA A 113 21.91 -18.35 -11.44
CA ALA A 113 21.30 -19.44 -12.20
C ALA A 113 19.92 -19.86 -11.64
N THR A 114 19.74 -19.81 -10.32
CA THR A 114 18.46 -20.12 -9.67
C THR A 114 17.40 -19.08 -10.00
N PHE A 115 17.74 -17.78 -9.91
CA PHE A 115 16.81 -16.68 -10.17
C PHE A 115 16.64 -16.34 -11.66
N ALA A 116 17.52 -16.82 -12.53
CA ALA A 116 17.33 -16.76 -13.99
C ALA A 116 16.24 -17.73 -14.48
N ARG A 117 15.88 -18.75 -13.69
CA ARG A 117 14.78 -19.66 -14.03
C ARG A 117 13.43 -18.92 -13.93
N PRO A 118 12.49 -19.17 -14.86
CA PRO A 118 11.24 -18.40 -14.96
C PRO A 118 10.36 -18.55 -13.71
N PHE A 119 10.29 -19.75 -13.12
CA PHE A 119 9.43 -19.98 -11.96
C PHE A 119 9.91 -19.26 -10.68
N PRO A 120 11.17 -19.40 -10.23
CA PRO A 120 11.70 -18.60 -9.11
C PRO A 120 11.64 -17.09 -9.35
N ALA A 121 11.87 -16.64 -10.58
CA ALA A 121 11.74 -15.23 -10.94
C ALA A 121 10.30 -14.72 -10.75
N LEU A 122 9.31 -15.40 -11.34
CA LEU A 122 7.90 -15.01 -11.21
C LEU A 122 7.43 -15.05 -9.75
N LEU A 123 7.79 -16.09 -9.01
CA LEU A 123 7.44 -16.21 -7.60
C LEU A 123 8.02 -15.06 -6.78
N THR A 124 9.30 -14.71 -7.00
CA THR A 124 9.97 -13.60 -6.31
C THR A 124 9.31 -12.26 -6.64
N ALA A 125 8.96 -12.02 -7.90
CA ALA A 125 8.24 -10.82 -8.32
C ALA A 125 6.88 -10.71 -7.63
N LEU A 126 6.12 -11.82 -7.56
CA LEU A 126 4.82 -11.86 -6.89
C LEU A 126 4.95 -11.64 -5.39
N VAL A 127 5.91 -12.29 -4.72
CA VAL A 127 6.22 -12.07 -3.30
C VAL A 127 6.49 -10.60 -3.06
N LEU A 128 7.38 -10.00 -3.85
CA LEU A 128 7.76 -8.60 -3.67
C LEU A 128 6.56 -7.66 -3.82
N VAL A 129 5.77 -7.79 -4.88
CA VAL A 129 4.63 -6.90 -5.14
C VAL A 129 3.50 -7.11 -4.12
N VAL A 130 3.11 -8.36 -3.85
CA VAL A 130 1.99 -8.65 -2.95
C VAL A 130 2.36 -8.33 -1.51
N SER A 131 3.58 -8.67 -1.06
CA SER A 131 4.03 -8.37 0.30
C SER A 131 4.12 -6.88 0.55
N MET A 132 4.69 -6.09 -0.37
CA MET A 132 4.80 -4.65 -0.19
C MET A 132 3.43 -3.96 -0.20
N ARG A 133 2.49 -4.44 -1.03
CA ARG A 133 1.09 -3.95 -0.99
C ARG A 133 0.38 -4.35 0.30
N HIS A 134 0.62 -5.54 0.82
CA HIS A 134 0.06 -6.01 2.09
C HIS A 134 0.60 -5.19 3.26
N PHE A 135 1.93 -5.00 3.30
CA PHE A 135 2.64 -4.18 4.27
C PHE A 135 2.12 -2.74 4.29
N ALA A 136 2.05 -2.06 3.13
CA ALA A 136 1.59 -0.68 3.08
C ALA A 136 0.16 -0.49 3.64
N LYS A 137 -0.76 -1.41 3.34
CA LYS A 137 -2.13 -1.42 3.89
C LYS A 137 -2.12 -1.69 5.40
N GLY A 138 -1.39 -2.72 5.85
CA GLY A 138 -1.29 -3.09 7.26
C GLY A 138 -0.71 -1.97 8.12
N SER A 139 0.40 -1.37 7.68
CA SER A 139 1.02 -0.25 8.39
C SER A 139 0.16 1.01 8.40
N THR A 140 -0.62 1.25 7.33
CA THR A 140 -1.59 2.35 7.32
C THR A 140 -2.66 2.17 8.41
N MET A 141 -3.15 0.94 8.61
CA MET A 141 -4.11 0.62 9.67
C MET A 141 -3.48 0.83 11.06
N MET A 142 -2.26 0.33 11.29
CA MET A 142 -1.56 0.58 12.57
C MET A 142 -1.33 2.08 12.80
N LEU A 143 -0.96 2.85 11.79
CA LEU A 143 -0.78 4.30 11.93
C LEU A 143 -2.08 5.00 12.31
N GLN A 144 -3.22 4.57 11.77
CA GLN A 144 -4.54 5.14 12.11
C GLN A 144 -4.92 4.89 13.57
N ASP A 145 -4.48 3.77 14.16
CA ASP A 145 -4.76 3.43 15.56
C ASP A 145 -3.90 4.23 16.55
N TYR A 146 -2.66 4.60 16.15
CA TYR A 146 -1.67 5.16 17.08
C TYR A 146 -1.21 6.59 16.79
N ALA A 147 -1.36 7.11 15.57
CA ALA A 147 -0.89 8.44 15.18
C ALA A 147 -2.04 9.41 14.92
N LYS A 148 -1.78 10.73 15.08
CA LYS A 148 -2.77 11.79 14.85
C LYS A 148 -2.16 12.98 14.12
N GLY A 149 -3.01 13.85 13.58
CA GLY A 149 -2.62 15.12 12.99
C GLY A 149 -1.66 14.99 11.80
N THR A 150 -0.57 15.75 11.82
CA THR A 150 0.44 15.77 10.74
C THR A 150 1.27 14.49 10.69
N ALA A 151 1.57 13.88 11.83
CA ALA A 151 2.34 12.63 11.92
C ALA A 151 1.64 11.46 11.22
N LEU A 152 0.30 11.37 11.33
CA LEU A 152 -0.49 10.36 10.60
C LEU A 152 -0.35 10.56 9.09
N LYS A 153 -0.52 11.80 8.60
CA LYS A 153 -0.48 12.11 7.17
C LYS A 153 0.90 11.83 6.57
N SER A 154 1.98 12.27 7.24
CA SER A 154 3.34 12.01 6.78
C SER A 154 3.71 10.53 6.88
N GLY A 155 3.27 9.84 7.94
CA GLY A 155 3.50 8.40 8.11
C GLY A 155 2.86 7.56 7.00
N ILE A 156 1.62 7.87 6.60
CA ILE A 156 0.94 7.17 5.50
C ILE A 156 1.69 7.39 4.18
N VAL A 157 2.09 8.63 3.86
CA VAL A 157 2.87 8.92 2.66
C VAL A 157 4.21 8.20 2.67
N LEU A 158 4.90 8.20 3.82
CA LEU A 158 6.19 7.53 3.98
C LEU A 158 6.06 6.03 3.75
N VAL A 159 5.16 5.33 4.44
CA VAL A 159 5.08 3.87 4.37
C VAL A 159 4.62 3.38 3.00
N THR A 160 3.69 4.09 2.37
CA THR A 160 3.21 3.76 1.02
C THR A 160 4.28 4.02 -0.04
N SER A 161 5.03 5.13 0.08
CA SER A 161 6.13 5.44 -0.84
C SER A 161 7.29 4.47 -0.66
N LEU A 162 7.66 4.15 0.58
CA LEU A 162 8.72 3.21 0.90
C LEU A 162 8.41 1.82 0.32
N ALA A 163 7.19 1.32 0.53
CA ALA A 163 6.76 0.04 -0.01
C ALA A 163 6.82 0.02 -1.56
N ALA A 164 6.42 1.11 -2.21
CA ALA A 164 6.49 1.23 -3.66
C ALA A 164 7.94 1.26 -4.18
N VAL A 165 8.83 1.99 -3.51
CA VAL A 165 10.26 2.06 -3.86
C VAL A 165 10.94 0.70 -3.71
N ILE A 166 10.72 0.01 -2.59
CA ILE A 166 11.28 -1.33 -2.37
C ILE A 166 10.79 -2.30 -3.44
N ALA A 167 9.50 -2.26 -3.78
CA ALA A 167 8.95 -3.09 -4.84
C ALA A 167 9.55 -2.77 -6.21
N ALA A 168 9.70 -1.49 -6.56
CA ALA A 168 10.26 -1.06 -7.84
C ALA A 168 11.74 -1.45 -7.98
N VAL A 169 12.54 -1.18 -6.94
CA VAL A 169 13.98 -1.50 -6.93
C VAL A 169 14.20 -3.01 -6.98
N GLY A 170 13.47 -3.78 -6.18
CA GLY A 170 13.60 -5.24 -6.20
C GLY A 170 13.14 -5.86 -7.52
N LEU A 171 12.07 -5.34 -8.13
CA LEU A 171 11.62 -5.80 -9.45
C LEU A 171 12.63 -5.46 -10.55
N TYR A 172 13.20 -4.25 -10.52
CA TYR A 172 14.26 -3.85 -11.43
C TYR A 172 15.48 -4.76 -11.31
N ALA A 173 15.94 -5.01 -10.08
CA ALA A 173 17.06 -5.92 -9.84
C ALA A 173 16.78 -7.33 -10.36
N LEU A 174 15.57 -7.86 -10.14
CA LEU A 174 15.18 -9.19 -10.60
C LEU A 174 15.12 -9.29 -12.13
N ILE A 175 14.57 -8.28 -12.80
CA ILE A 175 14.56 -8.22 -14.27
C ILE A 175 15.99 -8.20 -14.81
N ARG A 176 16.91 -7.48 -14.16
CA ARG A 176 18.33 -7.45 -14.56
C ARG A 176 19.09 -8.74 -14.32
N ILE A 177 18.57 -9.65 -13.50
CA ILE A 177 19.12 -11.00 -13.31
C ILE A 177 18.54 -11.99 -14.33
N ALA A 178 17.30 -11.77 -14.74
CA ALA A 178 16.59 -12.64 -15.67
C ALA A 178 16.89 -12.33 -17.16
N LEU A 179 17.38 -11.14 -17.48
CA LEU A 179 17.80 -10.68 -18.81
C LEU A 179 19.32 -10.64 -18.91
#